data_AF-A0A955Y615-F1
#
_entry.id   AF-A0A955Y615-F1
#
_cell.length_a   1.000
_cell.length_b   1.000
_cell.length_c   1.000
_cell.angle_alpha   90.00
_cell.angle_beta   90.00
_cell.angle_gamma   90.00
#
_symmetry.space_group_name_H-M   'P 1'
#
loop_
_entity.id
_entity.type
_entity.pdbx_description
1 polymer ?
#
loop_
_entity_poly.entity_id
_entity_poly.type
_entity_poly.pdbx_seq_one_letter_code
_entity_poly.pdbx_strand_id
1 'polypeptide(L)'
;MSEPTFHRPADTLLGISFGGAAVALLMVFPVLAIGYGAAGAGGEVVSPVATSATAALGVFFRAGARNVLRGTMLTTVRATSRTVTRRFARRGIQVLALMLVPDTVGALLGRGGGSSAGAVITGILATALSFGGVLWIRQPGIGDPLLLSVLAVAPLAVHFGLVAVLARPFGLVARFATSLDGLLLQAYFTIAGSFLPLASDADLEGPAGARAWVSAAVLGTLATFAIGLALVPGTLASQMSSLFLVYAFVYAFPLDPLPGGQIFAASRAGWLGAFFGVVVLFGVLLPEAWYVLL
;
A
#
# COMPACT_ATOMS: atom_id res chain seq x y z
N MET A 1 -2.26 12.34 48.70
CA MET A 1 -1.77 11.74 47.44
C MET A 1 -2.93 11.01 46.81
N SER A 2 -3.59 11.64 45.84
CA SER A 2 -4.73 11.09 45.11
C SER A 2 -4.24 10.28 43.92
N GLU A 3 -4.68 9.03 43.80
CA GLU A 3 -4.45 8.21 42.61
C GLU A 3 -5.09 8.86 41.38
N PRO A 4 -4.37 8.93 40.24
CA PRO A 4 -4.97 9.38 38.99
C PRO A 4 -5.93 8.30 38.48
N THR A 5 -7.22 8.59 38.52
CA THR A 5 -8.28 7.80 37.90
C THR A 5 -8.09 7.77 36.39
N PHE A 6 -7.55 6.66 35.89
CA PHE A 6 -7.42 6.39 34.46
C PHE A 6 -8.82 6.08 33.89
N HIS A 7 -9.46 7.09 33.29
CA HIS A 7 -10.71 6.90 32.56
C HIS A 7 -10.48 5.90 31.42
N ARG A 8 -11.09 4.71 31.51
CA ARG A 8 -11.07 3.72 30.42
C ARG A 8 -11.88 4.25 29.24
N PRO A 9 -11.30 4.40 28.04
CA PRO A 9 -11.98 4.89 26.85
C PRO A 9 -12.79 3.75 26.20
N ALA A 10 -13.88 3.32 26.84
CA ALA A 10 -14.80 2.37 26.23
C ALA A 10 -15.61 3.01 25.09
N ASP A 11 -15.92 4.30 25.21
CA ASP A 11 -16.71 5.05 24.22
C ASP A 11 -15.91 5.42 22.96
N THR A 12 -14.58 5.43 23.06
CA THR A 12 -13.68 5.76 21.93
C THR A 12 -13.51 4.59 20.96
N LEU A 13 -13.68 3.34 21.43
CA LEU A 13 -13.59 2.14 20.59
C LEU A 13 -14.79 2.00 19.64
N LEU A 14 -15.98 2.44 20.06
CA LEU A 14 -17.16 2.53 19.19
C LEU A 14 -16.97 3.60 18.10
N GLY A 15 -16.35 4.74 18.43
CA GLY A 15 -15.98 5.77 17.43
C GLY A 15 -14.97 5.29 16.38
N ILE A 16 -14.04 4.40 16.75
CA ILE A 16 -13.03 3.85 15.83
C ILE A 16 -13.64 2.87 14.82
N SER A 17 -14.64 2.08 15.23
CA SER A 17 -15.39 1.21 14.31
C SER A 17 -16.26 1.99 13.32
N PHE A 18 -16.87 3.10 13.76
CA PHE A 18 -17.58 4.03 12.88
C PHE A 18 -16.64 4.78 11.93
N GLY A 19 -15.46 5.21 12.39
CA GLY A 19 -14.46 5.86 11.54
C GLY A 19 -13.93 4.96 10.42
N GLY A 20 -13.68 3.67 10.73
CA GLY A 20 -13.29 2.69 9.71
C GLY A 20 -14.40 2.39 8.71
N ALA A 21 -15.65 2.27 9.19
CA ALA A 21 -16.82 2.10 8.32
C ALA A 21 -17.08 3.34 7.45
N ALA A 22 -16.90 4.55 7.99
CA ALA A 22 -17.05 5.80 7.26
C ALA A 22 -15.95 5.99 6.21
N VAL A 23 -14.70 5.62 6.49
CA VAL A 23 -13.61 5.63 5.50
C VAL A 23 -13.86 4.57 4.42
N ALA A 24 -14.34 3.37 4.78
CA ALA A 24 -14.74 2.35 3.80
C ALA A 24 -15.94 2.81 2.95
N LEU A 25 -16.93 3.47 3.55
CA LEU A 25 -18.06 4.06 2.83
C LEU A 25 -17.60 5.21 1.92
N LEU A 26 -16.69 6.08 2.38
CA LEU A 26 -16.10 7.16 1.58
C LEU A 26 -15.19 6.64 0.47
N MET A 27 -14.64 5.43 0.59
CA MET A 27 -13.90 4.74 -0.47
C MET A 27 -14.81 4.14 -1.54
N VAL A 28 -15.95 3.59 -1.11
CA VAL A 28 -16.93 2.95 -1.99
C VAL A 28 -17.85 3.99 -2.64
N PHE A 29 -18.10 5.12 -1.98
CA PHE A 29 -19.03 6.15 -2.44
C PHE A 29 -18.63 6.79 -3.78
N PRO A 30 -17.36 7.14 -4.07
CA PRO A 30 -16.94 7.63 -5.39
C PRO A 30 -17.14 6.57 -6.48
N VAL A 31 -16.88 5.30 -6.18
CA VAL A 31 -17.09 4.19 -7.12
C VAL A 31 -18.58 4.02 -7.44
N LEU A 32 -19.44 4.12 -6.42
CA LEU A 32 -20.90 4.10 -6.60
C LEU A 32 -21.41 5.38 -7.28
N ALA A 33 -20.85 6.54 -6.99
CA ALA A 33 -21.24 7.83 -7.55
C ALA A 33 -20.82 7.98 -9.02
N ILE A 34 -19.68 7.39 -9.45
CA ILE A 34 -19.30 7.30 -10.86
C ILE A 34 -20.27 6.36 -11.60
N GLY A 35 -20.71 5.27 -10.96
CA GLY A 35 -21.73 4.37 -11.50
C GLY A 35 -23.13 4.99 -11.60
N TYR A 36 -23.52 5.82 -10.62
CA TYR A 36 -24.86 6.46 -10.56
C TYR A 36 -24.93 7.83 -11.26
N GLY A 37 -23.83 8.58 -11.34
CA GLY A 37 -23.77 9.89 -12.00
C GLY A 37 -23.97 9.80 -13.51
N ALA A 38 -23.63 8.65 -14.12
CA ALA A 38 -23.96 8.35 -15.51
C ALA A 38 -25.45 8.05 -15.74
N ALA A 39 -26.22 7.78 -14.68
CA ALA A 39 -27.65 7.41 -14.76
C ALA A 39 -28.62 8.60 -14.49
N GLY A 40 -28.09 9.77 -14.11
CA GLY A 40 -28.90 10.90 -13.61
C GLY A 40 -29.37 11.92 -14.66
N ALA A 41 -29.04 11.77 -15.94
CA ALA A 41 -29.45 12.70 -16.98
C ALA A 41 -30.72 12.21 -17.72
N GLY A 42 -31.87 12.30 -17.04
CA GLY A 42 -33.19 12.49 -17.67
C GLY A 42 -34.01 11.25 -18.04
N GLY A 43 -35.20 11.16 -17.43
CA GLY A 43 -36.43 10.63 -18.05
C GLY A 43 -36.73 9.13 -17.83
N GLU A 44 -37.96 8.86 -17.39
CA GLU A 44 -38.55 7.52 -17.21
C GLU A 44 -38.46 6.65 -18.46
N VAL A 45 -37.38 5.88 -18.57
CA VAL A 45 -37.30 4.62 -19.29
C VAL A 45 -36.40 3.75 -18.43
N VAL A 46 -36.84 2.54 -18.07
CA VAL A 46 -35.93 1.52 -17.54
C VAL A 46 -34.93 1.22 -18.65
N SER A 47 -33.83 1.98 -18.64
CA SER A 47 -32.92 2.10 -19.76
C SER A 47 -32.11 0.81 -19.89
N PRO A 48 -31.94 0.26 -21.11
CA PRO A 48 -31.04 -0.87 -21.38
C PRO A 48 -29.58 -0.60 -20.95
N VAL A 49 -29.25 0.64 -20.54
CA VAL A 49 -27.98 1.05 -19.95
C VAL A 49 -27.78 0.56 -18.51
N ALA A 50 -28.84 0.45 -17.69
CA ALA A 50 -28.72 -0.08 -16.33
C ALA A 50 -28.45 -1.60 -16.36
N THR A 51 -29.08 -2.30 -17.30
CA THR A 51 -28.83 -3.72 -17.57
C THR A 51 -27.46 -3.94 -18.20
N SER A 52 -27.00 -3.05 -19.09
CA SER A 52 -25.66 -3.12 -19.67
C SER A 52 -24.55 -2.71 -18.70
N ALA A 53 -24.79 -1.80 -17.75
CA ALA A 53 -23.84 -1.45 -16.70
C ALA A 53 -23.71 -2.59 -15.68
N THR A 54 -24.80 -3.27 -15.33
CA THR A 54 -24.78 -4.46 -14.46
C THR A 54 -24.16 -5.66 -15.17
N ALA A 55 -24.38 -5.82 -16.47
CA ALA A 55 -23.72 -6.83 -17.29
C ALA A 55 -22.24 -6.50 -17.54
N ALA A 56 -21.89 -5.23 -17.73
CA ALA A 56 -20.51 -4.76 -17.86
C ALA A 56 -19.77 -4.91 -16.53
N LEU A 57 -20.38 -4.53 -15.39
CA LEU A 57 -19.86 -4.86 -14.06
C LEU A 57 -19.76 -6.36 -13.85
N GLY A 58 -20.72 -7.17 -14.31
CA GLY A 58 -20.65 -8.63 -14.24
C GLY A 58 -19.55 -9.25 -15.10
N VAL A 59 -19.26 -8.66 -16.27
CA VAL A 59 -18.17 -9.05 -17.18
C VAL A 59 -16.83 -8.53 -16.68
N PHE A 60 -16.75 -7.31 -16.13
CA PHE A 60 -15.58 -6.75 -15.46
C PHE A 60 -15.27 -7.49 -14.16
N PHE A 61 -16.27 -7.89 -13.37
CA PHE A 61 -16.06 -8.76 -12.23
C PHE A 61 -15.71 -10.18 -12.66
N ARG A 62 -16.16 -10.72 -13.81
CA ARG A 62 -15.71 -12.05 -14.27
C ARG A 62 -14.32 -12.06 -14.93
N ALA A 63 -14.00 -11.06 -15.75
CA ALA A 63 -12.73 -10.93 -16.47
C ALA A 63 -11.67 -10.26 -15.60
N GLY A 64 -12.03 -9.14 -14.96
CA GLY A 64 -11.25 -8.46 -13.94
C GLY A 64 -11.06 -9.32 -12.70
N ALA A 65 -12.05 -10.05 -12.16
CA ALA A 65 -11.73 -10.97 -11.06
C ALA A 65 -10.85 -12.15 -11.49
N ARG A 66 -10.77 -12.57 -12.76
CA ARG A 66 -9.76 -13.56 -13.15
C ARG A 66 -8.35 -12.97 -13.21
N ASN A 67 -8.19 -11.74 -13.69
CA ASN A 67 -6.90 -11.05 -13.75
C ASN A 67 -6.48 -10.51 -12.38
N VAL A 68 -7.42 -10.05 -11.56
CA VAL A 68 -7.24 -9.69 -10.16
C VAL A 68 -7.06 -10.94 -9.33
N LEU A 69 -7.84 -12.02 -9.45
CA LEU A 69 -7.56 -13.27 -8.73
C LEU A 69 -6.23 -13.88 -9.16
N ARG A 70 -5.83 -13.82 -10.44
CA ARG A 70 -4.48 -14.25 -10.86
C ARG A 70 -3.41 -13.31 -10.35
N GLY A 71 -3.62 -12.00 -10.45
CA GLY A 71 -2.73 -10.96 -9.96
C GLY A 71 -2.57 -11.05 -8.46
N THR A 72 -3.65 -10.90 -7.70
CA THR A 72 -3.74 -11.14 -6.26
C THR A 72 -3.29 -12.55 -5.88
N MET A 73 -3.60 -13.65 -6.57
CA MET A 73 -3.01 -14.96 -6.25
C MET A 73 -1.50 -14.96 -6.50
N LEU A 74 -1.00 -14.41 -7.59
CA LEU A 74 0.44 -14.33 -7.85
C LEU A 74 1.13 -13.43 -6.83
N THR A 75 0.54 -12.29 -6.45
CA THR A 75 1.03 -11.40 -5.42
C THR A 75 0.92 -12.03 -4.04
N THR A 76 -0.15 -12.78 -3.75
CA THR A 76 -0.35 -13.48 -2.46
C THR A 76 0.59 -14.67 -2.37
N VAL A 77 0.76 -15.45 -3.45
CA VAL A 77 1.75 -16.53 -3.58
C VAL A 77 3.16 -15.96 -3.45
N ARG A 78 3.45 -14.80 -4.07
CA ARG A 78 4.70 -14.04 -3.89
C ARG A 78 4.82 -13.45 -2.47
N ALA A 79 3.72 -13.13 -1.79
CA ALA A 79 3.72 -12.62 -0.41
C ALA A 79 3.88 -13.75 0.62
N THR A 80 3.32 -14.93 0.36
CA THR A 80 3.57 -16.15 1.15
C THR A 80 4.96 -16.69 0.85
N SER A 81 5.43 -16.63 -0.41
CA SER A 81 6.83 -16.92 -0.73
C SER A 81 7.69 -15.91 0.02
N ARG A 82 7.40 -14.61 0.02
CA ARG A 82 8.08 -13.60 0.84
C ARG A 82 8.16 -13.94 2.33
N THR A 83 7.19 -14.62 2.93
CA THR A 83 7.29 -15.04 4.35
C THR A 83 8.26 -16.21 4.53
N VAL A 84 8.25 -17.15 3.59
CA VAL A 84 9.16 -18.31 3.52
C VAL A 84 10.58 -17.86 3.12
N THR A 85 10.71 -17.09 2.05
CA THR A 85 11.91 -16.43 1.56
C THR A 85 12.47 -15.45 2.58
N ARG A 86 11.69 -14.70 3.38
CA ARG A 86 12.27 -13.91 4.50
C ARG A 86 12.97 -14.81 5.51
N ARG A 87 12.40 -15.98 5.84
CA ARG A 87 13.01 -16.93 6.78
C ARG A 87 14.25 -17.61 6.19
N PHE A 88 14.20 -17.98 4.91
CA PHE A 88 15.31 -18.60 4.20
C PHE A 88 16.42 -17.62 3.84
N ALA A 89 16.08 -16.42 3.38
CA ALA A 89 17.00 -15.34 3.09
C ALA A 89 17.64 -14.80 4.36
N ARG A 90 16.91 -14.67 5.49
CA ARG A 90 17.57 -14.34 6.77
C ARG A 90 18.66 -15.35 7.13
N ARG A 91 18.36 -16.65 7.04
CA ARG A 91 19.37 -17.69 7.32
C ARG A 91 20.49 -17.71 6.27
N GLY A 92 20.14 -17.62 4.99
CA GLY A 92 21.09 -17.65 3.89
C GLY A 92 22.01 -16.44 3.87
N ILE A 93 21.47 -15.23 4.01
CA ILE A 93 22.21 -13.96 4.05
C ILE A 93 22.99 -13.83 5.35
N GLN A 94 22.46 -14.24 6.51
CA GLN A 94 23.27 -14.26 7.73
C GLN A 94 24.49 -15.18 7.55
N VAL A 95 24.31 -16.36 6.96
CA VAL A 95 25.42 -17.29 6.70
C VAL A 95 26.40 -16.73 5.66
N LEU A 96 25.91 -16.16 4.55
CA LEU A 96 26.74 -15.59 3.48
C LEU A 96 27.47 -14.32 3.93
N ALA A 97 26.80 -13.44 4.69
CA ALA A 97 27.36 -12.19 5.17
C ALA A 97 28.35 -12.41 6.34
N LEU A 98 28.10 -13.40 7.22
CA LEU A 98 29.08 -13.86 8.21
C LEU A 98 30.32 -14.49 7.55
N MET A 99 30.18 -15.08 6.36
CA MET A 99 31.29 -15.66 5.61
C MET A 99 32.11 -14.62 4.83
N LEU A 100 31.48 -13.58 4.26
CA LEU A 100 32.19 -12.61 3.42
C LEU A 100 32.76 -11.41 4.17
N VAL A 101 32.12 -10.90 5.24
CA VAL A 101 32.68 -9.78 6.01
C VAL A 101 32.25 -9.86 7.50
N PRO A 102 33.01 -10.57 8.36
CA PRO A 102 32.63 -10.83 9.75
C PRO A 102 32.43 -9.56 10.59
N ASP A 103 33.24 -8.52 10.34
CA ASP A 103 33.38 -7.39 11.28
C ASP A 103 32.53 -6.15 10.93
N THR A 104 32.11 -5.97 9.67
CA THR A 104 31.28 -4.81 9.26
C THR A 104 29.79 -5.12 9.22
N VAL A 105 29.42 -6.39 9.01
CA VAL A 105 28.02 -6.82 8.95
C VAL A 105 27.39 -6.82 10.33
N GLY A 106 28.15 -7.07 11.41
CA GLY A 106 27.67 -6.94 12.78
C GLY A 106 27.18 -5.52 13.13
N ALA A 107 27.78 -4.49 12.53
CA ALA A 107 27.38 -3.09 12.71
C ALA A 107 26.18 -2.67 11.82
N LEU A 108 26.00 -3.32 10.66
CA LEU A 108 24.89 -3.09 9.72
C LEU A 108 23.64 -3.93 10.02
N LEU A 109 23.81 -5.13 10.59
CA LEU A 109 22.74 -6.02 11.07
C LEU A 109 22.42 -5.81 12.55
N GLY A 110 23.33 -5.17 13.29
CA GLY A 110 22.98 -4.52 14.54
C GLY A 110 21.82 -3.59 14.28
N ARG A 111 20.89 -3.54 15.23
CA ARG A 111 19.70 -2.67 15.26
C ARG A 111 20.16 -1.20 15.34
N GLY A 112 20.92 -0.76 14.34
CA GLY A 112 21.54 0.53 14.25
C GLY A 112 20.43 1.54 14.15
N GLY A 113 20.26 2.29 15.22
CA GLY A 113 19.51 3.55 15.24
C GLY A 113 20.21 4.56 14.33
N GLY A 114 20.30 4.26 13.04
CA GLY A 114 20.57 5.26 12.02
C GLY A 114 19.51 6.33 12.16
N SER A 115 19.91 7.58 12.01
CA SER A 115 18.97 8.69 12.04
C SER A 115 17.81 8.39 11.10
N SER A 116 16.58 8.62 11.57
CA SER A 116 15.35 8.40 10.80
C SER A 116 15.44 8.96 9.37
N ALA A 117 16.16 10.08 9.19
CA ALA A 117 16.46 10.68 7.90
C ALA A 117 17.27 9.78 6.95
N GLY A 118 18.32 9.11 7.43
CA GLY A 118 19.16 8.24 6.59
C GLY A 118 18.38 7.02 6.08
N ALA A 119 17.53 6.44 6.92
CA ALA A 119 16.64 5.35 6.52
C ALA A 119 15.65 5.80 5.44
N VAL A 120 15.03 6.98 5.60
CA VAL A 120 14.10 7.54 4.62
C VAL A 120 14.79 7.80 3.27
N ILE A 121 15.97 8.45 3.27
CA ILE A 121 16.72 8.74 2.04
C ILE A 121 17.09 7.45 1.30
N THR A 122 17.61 6.47 2.04
CA THR A 122 17.97 5.16 1.46
C THR A 122 16.75 4.47 0.85
N GLY A 123 15.60 4.57 1.51
CA GLY A 123 14.33 4.04 1.05
C GLY A 123 13.82 4.67 -0.25
N ILE A 124 13.88 6.00 -0.29
CA ILE A 124 13.55 6.81 -1.46
C ILE A 124 14.42 6.41 -2.65
N LEU A 125 15.74 6.35 -2.46
CA LEU A 125 16.68 5.98 -3.52
C LEU A 125 16.46 4.55 -4.00
N ALA A 126 16.31 3.60 -3.08
CA ALA A 126 16.07 2.20 -3.41
C ALA A 126 14.78 2.01 -4.21
N THR A 127 13.73 2.75 -3.86
CA THR A 127 12.45 2.75 -4.58
C THR A 127 12.60 3.30 -5.99
N ALA A 128 13.23 4.47 -6.13
CA ALA A 128 13.44 5.10 -7.44
C ALA A 128 14.26 4.21 -8.38
N LEU A 129 15.39 3.68 -7.88
CA LEU A 129 16.27 2.79 -8.63
C LEU A 129 15.58 1.47 -9.00
N SER A 130 14.82 0.89 -8.06
CA SER A 130 14.06 -0.32 -8.32
C SER A 130 13.02 -0.11 -9.42
N PHE A 131 12.23 0.95 -9.33
CA PHE A 131 11.21 1.22 -10.35
C PHE A 131 11.85 1.47 -11.72
N GLY A 132 12.90 2.29 -11.77
CA GLY A 132 13.66 2.54 -13.01
C GLY A 132 14.25 1.26 -13.60
N GLY A 133 14.79 0.38 -12.76
CA GLY A 133 15.28 -0.93 -13.19
C GLY A 133 14.19 -1.80 -13.81
N VAL A 134 12.99 -1.84 -13.22
CA VAL A 134 11.86 -2.59 -13.77
C VAL A 134 11.41 -2.00 -15.12
N LEU A 135 11.33 -0.68 -15.23
CA LEU A 135 10.96 -0.01 -16.49
C LEU A 135 12.00 -0.28 -17.59
N TRP A 136 13.28 -0.30 -17.25
CA TRP A 136 14.36 -0.65 -18.17
C TRP A 136 14.25 -2.09 -18.69
N ILE A 137 13.94 -3.04 -17.80
CA ILE A 137 13.82 -4.47 -18.13
C ILE A 137 12.56 -4.75 -18.95
N ARG A 138 11.42 -4.16 -18.59
CA ARG A 138 10.10 -4.49 -19.17
C ARG A 138 9.72 -3.63 -20.37
N GLN A 139 10.25 -2.42 -20.47
CA GLN A 139 9.95 -1.44 -21.52
C GLN A 139 8.45 -1.35 -21.86
N PRO A 140 7.58 -1.10 -20.86
CA PRO A 140 6.13 -1.20 -21.03
C PRO A 140 5.52 -0.08 -21.90
N GLY A 141 6.31 0.90 -22.34
CA GLY A 141 5.83 2.04 -23.14
C GLY A 141 4.93 3.03 -22.40
N ILE A 142 4.90 3.01 -21.06
CA ILE A 142 3.95 3.80 -20.26
C ILE A 142 4.37 5.24 -20.00
N GLY A 143 5.57 5.67 -20.40
CA GLY A 143 6.08 7.03 -20.20
C GLY A 143 7.60 7.09 -20.15
N ASP A 144 8.13 8.28 -19.84
CA ASP A 144 9.56 8.50 -19.62
C ASP A 144 10.02 7.75 -18.35
N PRO A 145 10.93 6.76 -18.47
CA PRO A 145 11.40 5.98 -17.33
C PRO A 145 12.05 6.81 -16.23
N LEU A 146 12.77 7.88 -16.58
CA LEU A 146 13.46 8.71 -15.59
C LEU A 146 12.45 9.47 -14.73
N LEU A 147 11.52 10.18 -15.39
CA LEU A 147 10.43 10.88 -14.73
C LEU A 147 9.63 9.93 -13.83
N LEU A 148 9.23 8.78 -14.36
CA LEU A 148 8.43 7.79 -13.64
C LEU A 148 9.17 7.21 -12.42
N SER A 149 10.49 7.03 -12.52
CA SER A 149 11.33 6.60 -11.38
C SER A 149 11.34 7.61 -10.25
N VAL A 150 11.41 8.91 -10.57
CA VAL A 150 11.33 9.99 -9.59
C VAL A 150 9.92 10.04 -8.97
N LEU A 151 8.89 9.91 -9.79
CA LEU A 151 7.50 9.96 -9.34
C LEU A 151 7.10 8.76 -8.47
N ALA A 152 7.72 7.59 -8.67
CA ALA A 152 7.48 6.40 -7.87
C ALA A 152 7.84 6.58 -6.38
N VAL A 153 8.62 7.60 -6.06
CA VAL A 153 8.96 8.00 -4.68
C VAL A 153 7.81 8.75 -4.00
N ALA A 154 6.98 9.48 -4.75
CA ALA A 154 6.00 10.38 -4.17
C ALA A 154 5.00 9.68 -3.24
N PRO A 155 4.42 8.50 -3.57
CA PRO A 155 3.55 7.80 -2.62
C PRO A 155 4.26 7.37 -1.33
N LEU A 156 5.55 7.00 -1.40
CA LEU A 156 6.35 6.67 -0.22
C LEU A 156 6.56 7.90 0.67
N ALA A 157 6.91 9.04 0.08
CA ALA A 157 7.07 10.30 0.80
C ALA A 157 5.77 10.74 1.47
N VAL A 158 4.64 10.65 0.75
CA VAL A 158 3.31 10.92 1.30
C VAL A 158 2.98 9.96 2.44
N HIS A 159 3.24 8.66 2.27
CA HIS A 159 3.04 7.67 3.33
C HIS A 159 3.80 8.04 4.62
N PHE A 160 5.11 8.34 4.53
CA PHE A 160 5.90 8.72 5.70
C PHE A 160 5.43 10.04 6.33
N GLY A 161 5.09 11.03 5.50
CA GLY A 161 4.53 12.29 5.97
C GLY A 161 3.23 12.08 6.75
N LEU A 162 2.31 11.27 6.20
CA LEU A 162 1.04 10.95 6.85
C LEU A 162 1.24 10.20 8.16
N VAL A 163 2.09 9.17 8.17
CA VAL A 163 2.40 8.43 9.41
C VAL A 163 2.97 9.36 10.48
N ALA A 164 3.93 10.22 10.11
CA ALA A 164 4.56 11.15 11.05
C ALA A 164 3.58 12.19 11.60
N VAL A 165 2.63 12.68 10.79
CA VAL A 165 1.64 13.69 11.19
C VAL A 165 0.52 13.06 12.01
N LEU A 166 -0.05 11.94 11.54
CA LEU A 166 -1.21 11.29 12.16
C LEU A 166 -0.86 10.53 13.44
N ALA A 167 0.40 10.13 13.64
CA ALA A 167 0.86 9.47 14.88
C ALA A 167 0.87 10.42 16.11
N ARG A 168 1.19 11.70 15.90
CA ARG A 168 1.37 12.71 16.95
C ARG A 168 0.18 12.87 17.91
N PRO A 169 -1.07 13.06 17.44
CA PRO A 169 -2.21 13.28 18.34
C PRO A 169 -2.50 12.09 19.26
N PHE A 170 -2.03 10.89 18.91
CA PHE A 170 -2.22 9.67 19.71
C PHE A 170 -1.00 9.32 20.57
N GLY A 171 0.04 10.17 20.61
CA GLY A 171 1.29 9.88 21.32
C GLY A 171 2.03 8.67 20.78
N LEU A 172 1.80 8.29 19.52
CA LEU A 172 2.50 7.16 18.89
C LEU A 172 3.91 7.58 18.46
N VAL A 173 4.86 6.66 18.59
CA VAL A 173 6.22 6.86 18.09
C VAL A 173 6.33 6.20 16.72
N ALA A 174 6.51 7.01 15.68
CA ALA A 174 6.77 6.53 14.33
C ALA A 174 8.27 6.31 14.11
N ARG A 175 8.65 5.11 13.68
CA ARG A 175 10.02 4.73 13.34
C ARG A 175 10.08 4.33 11.88
N PHE A 176 10.89 5.05 11.11
CA PHE A 176 11.12 4.74 9.71
C PHE A 176 12.41 3.92 9.59
N ALA A 177 12.31 2.78 8.91
CA ALA A 177 13.44 1.86 8.75
C ALA A 177 13.51 1.36 7.32
N THR A 178 14.72 1.36 6.78
CA THR A 178 15.05 0.71 5.51
C THR A 178 16.04 -0.39 5.83
N SER A 179 15.53 -1.60 5.99
CA SER A 179 16.36 -2.75 6.37
C SER A 179 17.12 -3.31 5.18
N LEU A 180 18.29 -3.89 5.41
CA LEU A 180 19.04 -4.60 4.36
C LEU A 180 18.20 -5.71 3.71
N ASP A 181 17.41 -6.43 4.52
CA ASP A 181 16.45 -7.43 4.05
C ASP A 181 15.43 -6.82 3.06
N GLY A 182 14.93 -5.62 3.36
CA GLY A 182 14.01 -4.87 2.49
C GLY A 182 14.68 -4.46 1.18
N LEU A 183 15.92 -3.95 1.23
CA LEU A 183 16.69 -3.57 0.06
C LEU A 183 16.98 -4.77 -0.87
N LEU A 184 17.40 -5.90 -0.30
CA LEU A 184 17.69 -7.11 -1.07
C LEU A 184 16.42 -7.69 -1.70
N LEU A 185 15.29 -7.65 -0.98
CA LEU A 185 14.01 -8.06 -1.51
C LEU A 185 13.56 -7.14 -2.68
N GLN A 186 13.75 -5.83 -2.52
CA GLN A 186 13.47 -4.86 -3.58
C GLN A 186 14.33 -5.14 -4.83
N ALA A 187 15.62 -5.40 -4.65
CA ALA A 187 16.54 -5.75 -5.74
C ALA A 187 16.11 -7.07 -6.42
N TYR A 188 15.71 -8.08 -5.66
CA TYR A 188 15.19 -9.34 -6.20
C TYR A 188 13.97 -9.12 -7.11
N PHE A 189 12.97 -8.35 -6.67
CA PHE A 189 11.80 -8.05 -7.49
C PHE A 189 12.17 -7.25 -8.74
N THR A 190 13.08 -6.28 -8.59
CA THR A 190 13.60 -5.50 -9.72
C THR A 190 14.18 -6.40 -10.81
N ILE A 191 15.05 -7.34 -10.44
CA ILE A 191 15.67 -8.30 -11.37
C ILE A 191 14.62 -9.24 -11.99
N ALA A 192 13.59 -9.60 -11.23
CA ALA A 192 12.44 -10.36 -11.74
C ALA A 192 11.52 -9.53 -12.67
N GLY A 193 11.82 -8.24 -12.86
CA GLY A 193 11.02 -7.31 -13.64
C GLY A 193 9.64 -7.08 -13.05
N SER A 194 9.54 -7.05 -11.71
CA SER A 194 8.33 -6.75 -10.94
C SER A 194 8.64 -5.65 -9.93
N PHE A 195 7.70 -4.74 -9.70
CA PHE A 195 7.83 -3.66 -8.75
C PHE A 195 6.85 -3.83 -7.59
N LEU A 196 7.40 -3.94 -6.39
CA LEU A 196 6.66 -3.90 -5.14
C LEU A 196 7.40 -2.95 -4.19
N PRO A 197 6.83 -1.81 -3.77
CA PRO A 197 7.51 -0.86 -2.89
C PRO A 197 7.59 -1.42 -1.46
N LEU A 198 8.67 -2.16 -1.18
CA LEU A 198 8.89 -2.92 0.06
C LEU A 198 10.24 -2.64 0.71
N ALA A 199 11.05 -1.76 0.11
CA ALA A 199 12.37 -1.41 0.62
C ALA A 199 12.30 -0.79 2.03
N SER A 200 11.23 -0.05 2.31
CA SER A 200 11.11 0.73 3.52
C SER A 200 9.81 0.50 4.25
N ASP A 201 9.92 0.53 5.57
CA ASP A 201 8.88 0.23 6.52
C ASP A 201 8.68 1.42 7.46
N ALA A 202 7.43 1.63 7.88
CA ALA A 202 7.07 2.58 8.93
C ALA A 202 6.46 1.81 10.11
N ASP A 203 7.23 1.66 11.18
CA ASP A 203 6.76 1.01 12.40
C ASP A 203 6.13 2.04 13.33
N LEU A 204 5.00 1.66 13.95
CA LEU A 204 4.30 2.47 14.93
C LEU A 204 4.38 1.76 16.28
N GLU A 205 4.91 2.45 17.27
CA GLU A 205 4.93 1.98 18.66
C GLU A 205 3.83 2.68 19.46
N GLY A 206 3.03 1.90 20.19
CA GLY A 206 1.96 2.38 21.05
C GLY A 206 0.71 1.48 21.02
N PRO A 207 -0.43 1.97 21.53
CA PRO A 207 -1.66 1.18 21.67
C PRO A 207 -2.17 0.64 20.33
N ALA A 208 -2.53 -0.65 20.29
CA ALA A 208 -2.95 -1.32 19.06
C ALA A 208 -4.11 -0.63 18.33
N GLY A 209 -5.11 -0.13 19.06
CA GLY A 209 -6.25 0.59 18.47
C GLY A 209 -5.84 1.89 17.77
N ALA A 210 -4.94 2.67 18.37
CA ALA A 210 -4.44 3.91 17.78
C ALA A 210 -3.59 3.63 16.52
N ARG A 211 -2.73 2.60 16.57
CA ARG A 211 -1.94 2.15 15.42
C ARG A 211 -2.81 1.72 14.25
N ALA A 212 -3.85 0.93 14.52
CA ALA A 212 -4.81 0.51 13.51
C ALA A 212 -5.57 1.70 12.90
N TRP A 213 -5.98 2.67 13.72
CA TRP A 213 -6.65 3.88 13.23
C TRP A 213 -5.73 4.70 12.31
N VAL A 214 -4.49 4.96 12.74
CA VAL A 214 -3.51 5.70 11.92
C VAL A 214 -3.23 4.95 10.62
N SER A 215 -3.04 3.63 10.69
CA SER A 215 -2.83 2.78 9.52
C SER A 215 -4.02 2.81 8.54
N ALA A 216 -5.25 2.74 9.05
CA ALA A 216 -6.45 2.85 8.23
C ALA A 216 -6.58 4.23 7.58
N ALA A 217 -6.27 5.31 8.32
CA ALA A 217 -6.29 6.66 7.79
C ALA A 217 -5.22 6.90 6.71
N VAL A 218 -4.01 6.36 6.91
CA VAL A 218 -2.92 6.42 5.92
C VAL A 218 -3.29 5.67 4.65
N LEU A 219 -3.73 4.42 4.78
CA LEU A 219 -4.18 3.61 3.64
C LEU A 219 -5.36 4.27 2.92
N GLY A 220 -6.30 4.81 3.71
CA GLY A 220 -7.41 5.63 3.27
C GLY A 220 -6.95 6.81 2.41
N THR A 221 -5.98 7.56 2.89
CA THR A 221 -5.51 8.77 2.19
C THR A 221 -4.79 8.42 0.89
N LEU A 222 -3.98 7.35 0.86
CA LEU A 222 -3.31 6.91 -0.36
C LEU A 222 -4.30 6.50 -1.46
N ALA A 223 -5.33 5.74 -1.12
CA ALA A 223 -6.36 5.36 -2.09
C ALA A 223 -7.25 6.55 -2.51
N THR A 224 -7.51 7.52 -1.62
CA THR A 224 -8.17 8.78 -2.01
C THR A 224 -7.33 9.60 -2.98
N PHE A 225 -6.01 9.68 -2.78
CA PHE A 225 -5.11 10.31 -3.76
C PHE A 225 -5.16 9.61 -5.12
N ALA A 226 -5.17 8.28 -5.14
CA ALA A 226 -5.31 7.51 -6.38
C ALA A 226 -6.61 7.86 -7.10
N ILE A 227 -7.75 7.87 -6.41
CA ILE A 227 -9.05 8.25 -6.98
C ILE A 227 -9.02 9.69 -7.49
N GLY A 228 -8.57 10.64 -6.67
CA GLY A 228 -8.54 12.06 -7.03
C GLY A 228 -7.70 12.31 -8.28
N LEU A 229 -6.53 11.67 -8.38
CA LEU A 229 -5.66 11.78 -9.56
C LEU A 229 -6.23 11.07 -10.78
N ALA A 230 -7.00 9.99 -10.62
CA ALA A 230 -7.67 9.31 -11.73
C ALA A 230 -8.76 10.18 -12.38
N LEU A 231 -9.34 11.12 -11.63
CA LEU A 231 -10.35 12.06 -12.13
C LEU A 231 -9.72 13.27 -12.85
N VAL A 232 -8.41 13.49 -12.72
CA VAL A 232 -7.71 14.57 -13.40
C VAL A 232 -7.29 14.09 -14.79
N PRO A 233 -7.70 14.77 -15.88
CA PRO A 233 -7.28 14.38 -17.22
C PRO A 233 -5.78 14.59 -17.39
N GLY A 234 -5.10 13.62 -18.00
CA GLY A 234 -3.69 13.71 -18.34
C GLY A 234 -2.93 12.41 -18.05
N THR A 235 -1.91 12.16 -18.86
CA THR A 235 -1.06 10.97 -18.75
C THR A 235 -0.30 10.94 -17.42
N LEU A 236 0.24 12.08 -16.99
CA LEU A 236 0.97 12.20 -15.73
C LEU A 236 0.09 11.93 -14.51
N ALA A 237 -1.13 12.46 -14.49
CA ALA A 237 -2.09 12.24 -13.41
C ALA A 237 -2.51 10.77 -13.32
N SER A 238 -2.77 10.14 -14.47
CA SER A 238 -3.07 8.70 -14.58
C SER A 238 -1.91 7.82 -14.08
N GLN A 239 -0.67 8.15 -14.45
CA GLN A 239 0.54 7.46 -13.96
C GLN A 239 0.69 7.61 -12.45
N MET A 240 0.52 8.82 -11.92
CA MET A 240 0.59 9.08 -10.48
C MET A 240 -0.52 8.35 -9.72
N SER A 241 -1.75 8.34 -10.25
CA SER A 241 -2.86 7.57 -9.69
C SER A 241 -2.49 6.08 -9.57
N SER A 242 -1.92 5.51 -10.63
CA SER A 242 -1.47 4.12 -10.67
C SER A 242 -0.40 3.83 -9.62
N LEU A 243 0.58 4.74 -9.45
CA LEU A 243 1.60 4.62 -8.42
C LEU A 243 0.98 4.63 -7.01
N PHE A 244 0.12 5.59 -6.68
CA PHE A 244 -0.57 5.61 -5.38
C PHE A 244 -1.38 4.34 -5.12
N LEU A 245 -2.04 3.81 -6.15
CA LEU A 245 -2.85 2.61 -6.08
C LEU A 245 -2.00 1.34 -5.84
N VAL A 246 -0.83 1.24 -6.48
CA VAL A 246 0.14 0.15 -6.22
C VAL A 246 0.62 0.19 -4.77
N TYR A 247 0.94 1.36 -4.24
CA TYR A 247 1.32 1.50 -2.83
C TYR A 247 0.18 1.13 -1.88
N ALA A 248 -1.03 1.64 -2.13
CA ALA A 248 -2.20 1.29 -1.32
C ALA A 248 -2.42 -0.24 -1.31
N PHE A 249 -2.34 -0.88 -2.48
CA PHE A 249 -2.47 -2.34 -2.59
C PHE A 249 -1.43 -3.10 -1.79
N VAL A 250 -0.15 -2.72 -1.91
CA VAL A 250 0.93 -3.37 -1.17
C VAL A 250 0.82 -3.14 0.34
N TYR A 251 0.44 -1.94 0.77
CA TYR A 251 0.29 -1.61 2.18
C TYR A 251 -0.98 -2.17 2.82
N ALA A 252 -1.95 -2.63 2.03
CA ALA A 252 -3.12 -3.33 2.53
C ALA A 252 -2.85 -4.78 2.94
N PHE A 253 -1.69 -5.37 2.59
CA PHE A 253 -1.37 -6.74 2.99
C PHE A 253 -1.24 -6.87 4.52
N PRO A 254 -1.72 -7.98 5.11
CA PRO A 254 -1.72 -8.21 6.56
C PRO A 254 -0.33 -8.69 7.03
N LEU A 255 0.71 -7.89 6.78
CA LEU A 255 2.09 -8.20 7.11
C LEU A 255 2.66 -7.09 7.99
N ASP A 256 3.30 -7.42 9.10
CA ASP A 256 4.01 -6.43 9.90
C ASP A 256 5.32 -6.00 9.21
N PRO A 257 5.67 -4.69 9.26
CA PRO A 257 4.98 -3.59 9.97
C PRO A 257 3.99 -2.79 9.09
N LEU A 258 3.51 -3.32 7.97
CA LEU A 258 2.65 -2.59 7.03
C LEU A 258 1.30 -2.19 7.65
N PRO A 259 0.66 -1.12 7.14
CA PRO A 259 -0.64 -0.66 7.62
C PRO A 259 -1.71 -1.76 7.72
N GLY A 260 -1.79 -2.64 6.71
CA GLY A 260 -2.71 -3.76 6.68
C GLY A 260 -2.51 -4.74 7.83
N GLY A 261 -1.25 -4.99 8.26
CA GLY A 261 -0.94 -5.82 9.42
C GLY A 261 -1.49 -5.23 10.73
N GLN A 262 -1.34 -3.91 10.91
CA GLN A 262 -1.83 -3.20 12.09
C GLN A 262 -3.36 -3.17 12.14
N ILE A 263 -4.03 -2.95 11.01
CA ILE A 263 -5.49 -3.00 10.91
C ILE A 263 -5.98 -4.42 11.20
N PHE A 264 -5.33 -5.44 10.63
CA PHE A 264 -5.69 -6.85 10.82
C PHE A 264 -5.56 -7.29 12.28
N ALA A 265 -4.49 -6.85 12.96
CA ALA A 265 -4.25 -7.13 14.36
C ALA A 265 -5.34 -6.55 15.28
N ALA A 266 -5.95 -5.42 14.90
CA ALA A 266 -7.05 -4.81 15.66
C ALA A 266 -8.43 -5.37 15.26
N SER A 267 -8.69 -5.53 13.97
CA SER A 267 -9.97 -6.03 13.45
C SER A 267 -9.81 -6.70 12.09
N ARG A 268 -10.02 -8.02 12.05
CA ARG A 268 -10.01 -8.79 10.79
C ARG A 268 -11.10 -8.33 9.81
N ALA A 269 -12.26 -7.94 10.31
CA ALA A 269 -13.36 -7.43 9.49
C ALA A 269 -13.02 -6.05 8.91
N GLY A 270 -12.43 -5.16 9.73
CA GLY A 270 -11.96 -3.85 9.28
C GLY A 270 -10.87 -3.96 8.21
N TRP A 271 -9.92 -4.88 8.40
CA TRP A 271 -8.90 -5.18 7.40
C TRP A 271 -9.52 -5.74 6.11
N LEU A 272 -10.45 -6.69 6.20
CA LEU A 272 -11.08 -7.29 5.03
C LEU A 272 -11.82 -6.23 4.21
N GLY A 273 -12.54 -5.31 4.86
CA GLY A 273 -13.20 -4.18 4.21
C GLY A 273 -12.22 -3.24 3.50
N ALA A 274 -11.14 -2.84 4.19
CA ALA A 274 -10.10 -1.98 3.61
C ALA A 274 -9.38 -2.66 2.42
N PHE A 275 -8.98 -3.92 2.60
CA PHE A 275 -8.30 -4.71 1.57
C PHE A 275 -9.19 -4.90 0.35
N PHE A 276 -10.45 -5.29 0.55
CA PHE A 276 -11.40 -5.46 -0.56
C PHE A 276 -11.65 -4.14 -1.29
N GLY A 277 -11.82 -3.02 -0.57
CA GLY A 277 -11.95 -1.70 -1.19
C GLY A 277 -10.75 -1.35 -2.08
N VAL A 278 -9.54 -1.56 -1.58
CA VAL A 278 -8.31 -1.32 -2.35
C VAL A 278 -8.21 -2.27 -3.55
N VAL A 279 -8.57 -3.55 -3.41
CA VAL A 279 -8.57 -4.52 -4.53
C VAL A 279 -9.57 -4.13 -5.62
N VAL A 280 -10.76 -3.66 -5.25
CA VAL A 280 -11.76 -3.16 -6.21
C VAL A 280 -11.21 -1.94 -6.94
N LEU A 281 -10.64 -0.96 -6.22
CA LEU A 281 -10.01 0.21 -6.83
C LEU A 281 -8.88 -0.21 -7.77
N PHE A 282 -8.05 -1.17 -7.36
CA PHE A 282 -6.98 -1.72 -8.18
C PHE A 282 -7.48 -2.31 -9.49
N GLY A 283 -8.54 -3.13 -9.44
CA GLY A 283 -9.13 -3.75 -10.63
C GLY A 283 -9.85 -2.77 -11.57
N VAL A 284 -10.35 -1.65 -11.03
CA VAL A 284 -11.12 -0.65 -11.80
C VAL A 284 -10.23 0.46 -12.37
N LEU A 285 -9.26 0.95 -11.59
CA LEU A 285 -8.50 2.15 -11.93
C LEU A 285 -7.11 1.85 -12.49
N LEU A 286 -6.54 0.66 -12.26
CA LEU A 286 -5.19 0.38 -12.74
C LEU A 286 -5.18 0.10 -14.25
N PRO A 287 -4.46 0.91 -15.07
CA PRO A 287 -4.42 0.70 -16.51
C PRO A 287 -3.70 -0.59 -16.87
N GLU A 288 -4.08 -1.21 -17.99
CA GLU A 288 -3.60 -2.55 -18.35
C GLU A 288 -2.07 -2.65 -18.46
N ALA A 289 -1.44 -1.60 -18.97
CA ALA A 289 0.01 -1.53 -19.14
C ALA A 289 0.79 -1.61 -17.82
N TRP A 290 0.15 -1.33 -16.68
CA TRP A 290 0.75 -1.45 -15.35
C TRP A 290 0.75 -2.88 -14.81
N TYR A 291 -0.13 -3.77 -15.26
CA TYR A 291 -0.14 -5.17 -14.80
C TYR A 291 1.15 -5.92 -15.17
N VAL A 292 1.84 -5.51 -16.23
CA VAL A 292 3.12 -6.10 -16.65
C VAL A 292 4.24 -5.80 -15.64
N LEU A 293 4.06 -4.77 -14.82
CA LEU A 293 5.05 -4.34 -13.82
C LEU A 293 4.85 -5.00 -12.45
N LEU A 294 3.81 -5.83 -12.26
CA LEU A 294 3.42 -6.39 -10.97
C LEU A 294 3.76 -7.89 -10.84
#